data_AF-A0A3A9UT12-F1
#
_entry.id   AF-A0A3A9UT12-F1
#
_cell.length_a   1.000
_cell.length_b   1.000
_cell.length_c   1.000
_cell.angle_alpha   90.00
_cell.angle_beta   90.00
_cell.angle_gamma   90.00
#
_symmetry.space_group_name_H-M   'P 1'
#
loop_
_entity.id
_entity.type
_entity.pdbx_description
1 polymer ?
#
loop_
_entity_poly.entity_id
_entity_poly.type
_entity_poly.pdbx_seq_one_letter_code
_entity_poly.pdbx_strand_id
1 'polypeptide(L)'
;MTTNISEMNKLDYSISLREKGFASNEIRKRLKEEGLEESQIQYYLKKSDEIFLNQLIHNKKSKSIGKTKKSVTIIALIFSLILLFSVFFGYAGIGLFGLFIIWSIIGYSSFRK
;
A
#
# COMPACT_ATOMS: atom_id res chain seq x y z
N MET A 1 39.26 -19.96 -10.30
CA MET A 1 38.44 -18.75 -10.42
C MET A 1 36.97 -19.19 -10.41
N THR A 2 36.43 -19.53 -9.24
CA THR A 2 35.15 -20.26 -9.12
C THR A 2 34.52 -19.99 -7.74
N THR A 3 34.06 -18.77 -7.49
CA THR A 3 33.34 -18.41 -6.26
C THR A 3 32.47 -17.20 -6.54
N ASN A 4 31.21 -17.43 -6.92
CA ASN A 4 30.15 -16.39 -6.96
C ASN A 4 28.75 -17.02 -6.95
N ILE A 5 28.62 -18.31 -7.32
CA ILE A 5 27.33 -18.99 -7.42
C ILE A 5 26.76 -19.38 -6.04
N SER A 6 27.59 -19.56 -5.00
CA SER A 6 27.10 -19.89 -3.64
C SER A 6 26.63 -18.67 -2.83
N GLU A 7 27.22 -17.50 -3.05
CA GLU A 7 26.89 -16.30 -2.26
C GLU A 7 25.56 -15.67 -2.68
N MET A 8 25.28 -15.63 -3.99
CA MET A 8 24.04 -15.08 -4.51
C MET A 8 22.83 -15.94 -4.09
N ASN A 9 23.00 -17.26 -4.09
CA ASN A 9 21.94 -18.19 -3.65
C ASN A 9 21.64 -18.07 -2.14
N LYS A 10 22.66 -17.85 -1.30
CA LYS A 10 22.48 -17.68 0.15
C LYS A 10 21.79 -16.36 0.51
N LEU A 11 22.15 -15.27 -0.20
CA LEU A 11 21.52 -13.97 0.00
C LEU A 11 20.08 -13.94 -0.53
N ASP A 12 19.83 -14.51 -1.71
CA ASP A 12 18.48 -14.61 -2.25
C ASP A 12 17.59 -15.48 -1.35
N TYR A 13 18.15 -16.55 -0.78
CA TYR A 13 17.46 -17.36 0.20
C TYR A 13 17.09 -16.57 1.46
N SER A 14 18.01 -15.79 2.04
CA SER A 14 17.71 -14.97 3.22
C SER A 14 16.69 -13.86 2.93
N ILE A 15 16.75 -13.24 1.75
CA ILE A 15 15.73 -12.28 1.27
C ILE A 15 14.37 -12.96 1.15
N SER A 16 14.30 -14.15 0.54
CA SER A 16 13.04 -14.89 0.37
C SER A 16 12.39 -15.28 1.72
N LEU A 17 13.21 -15.61 2.72
CA LEU A 17 12.72 -15.87 4.07
C LEU A 17 12.16 -14.60 4.72
N ARG A 18 12.79 -13.45 4.48
CA ARG A 18 12.30 -12.17 4.99
C ARG A 18 11.01 -11.72 4.32
N GLU A 19 10.86 -11.95 3.01
CA GLU A 19 9.61 -11.71 2.27
C GLU A 19 8.46 -12.60 2.77
N LYS A 20 8.75 -13.85 3.14
CA LYS A 20 7.77 -14.77 3.75
C LYS A 20 7.37 -14.39 5.18
N GLY A 21 8.01 -13.38 5.77
CA GLY A 21 7.68 -12.87 7.11
C GLY A 21 8.35 -13.62 8.26
N PHE A 22 9.38 -14.42 8.00
CA PHE A 22 10.14 -15.09 9.08
C PHE A 22 10.91 -14.06 9.92
N ALA A 23 10.93 -14.30 11.23
CA ALA A 23 11.67 -13.44 12.15
C ALA A 23 13.19 -13.69 12.05
N SER A 24 13.99 -12.68 12.37
CA SER A 24 15.46 -12.74 12.24
C SER A 24 16.11 -13.92 12.96
N ASN A 25 15.55 -14.34 14.09
CA ASN A 25 15.96 -15.52 14.85
C ASN A 25 15.69 -16.84 14.10
N GLU A 26 14.57 -16.94 13.38
CA GLU A 26 14.21 -18.11 12.58
C GLU A 26 15.08 -18.20 11.33
N ILE A 27 15.34 -17.07 10.66
CA ILE A 27 16.26 -16.99 9.53
C ILE A 27 17.66 -17.42 9.97
N ARG A 28 18.13 -16.92 11.12
CA ARG A 28 19.43 -17.30 11.71
C ARG A 28 19.53 -18.80 11.96
N LYS A 29 18.47 -19.42 12.50
CA LYS A 29 18.43 -20.86 12.76
C LYS A 29 18.54 -21.67 11.46
N ARG A 30 17.77 -21.29 10.43
CA ARG A 30 17.79 -21.96 9.12
C ARG A 30 19.13 -21.81 8.40
N LEU A 31 19.75 -20.64 8.44
CA LEU A 31 21.09 -20.43 7.87
C LEU A 31 22.18 -21.23 8.60
N LYS A 32 22.01 -21.45 9.90
CA LYS A 32 22.90 -22.33 10.68
C LYS A 32 22.71 -23.80 10.32
N GLU A 33 21.48 -24.23 10.08
CA GLU A 33 21.15 -25.58 9.58
C GLU A 33 21.73 -25.83 8.17
N GLU A 34 21.87 -24.79 7.34
CA GLU A 34 22.56 -24.84 6.04
C GLU A 34 24.10 -24.87 6.14
N GLY A 35 24.66 -24.85 7.35
CA GLY A 35 26.11 -24.93 7.58
C GLY A 35 26.86 -23.62 7.37
N LEU A 36 26.19 -22.46 7.46
CA LEU A 36 26.87 -21.17 7.45
C LEU A 36 27.52 -20.87 8.82
N GLU A 37 28.70 -20.25 8.78
CA GLU A 37 29.34 -19.71 9.97
C GLU A 37 28.59 -18.49 10.52
N GLU A 38 28.63 -18.33 11.84
CA GLU A 38 27.93 -17.26 12.57
C GLU A 38 28.30 -15.84 12.07
N SER A 39 29.54 -15.66 11.63
CA SER A 39 30.06 -14.41 11.01
C SER A 39 29.36 -14.09 9.68
N GLN A 40 29.14 -15.11 8.85
CA GLN A 40 28.45 -14.99 7.56
C GLN A 40 26.95 -14.79 7.77
N ILE A 41 26.36 -15.47 8.75
CA ILE A 41 24.94 -15.33 9.06
C ILE A 41 24.59 -13.89 9.40
N GLN A 42 25.39 -13.22 10.25
CA GLN A 42 25.17 -11.81 10.57
C GLN A 42 25.24 -10.90 9.35
N TYR A 43 26.20 -11.15 8.46
CA TYR A 43 26.33 -10.40 7.21
C TYR A 43 25.09 -10.54 6.32
N TYR A 44 24.64 -11.78 6.08
CA TYR A 44 23.48 -12.05 5.22
C TYR A 44 22.17 -11.52 5.81
N LEU A 45 21.99 -11.61 7.12
CA LEU A 45 20.81 -11.08 7.80
C LEU A 45 20.73 -9.55 7.71
N LYS A 46 21.85 -8.88 7.94
CA LYS A 46 21.91 -7.42 7.81
C LYS A 46 21.63 -7.00 6.37
N LYS A 47 22.24 -7.69 5.40
CA LYS A 47 22.09 -7.36 3.99
C LYS A 47 20.69 -7.63 3.44
N SER A 48 20.03 -8.72 3.87
CA SER A 48 18.63 -8.98 3.52
C SER A 48 17.70 -7.91 4.08
N ASP A 49 17.95 -7.41 5.28
CA ASP A 49 17.11 -6.38 5.91
C ASP A 49 17.24 -5.04 5.19
N GLU A 50 18.46 -4.66 4.81
CA GLU A 50 18.72 -3.47 4.01
C GLU A 50 18.02 -3.53 2.64
N ILE A 51 18.12 -4.67 1.95
CA ILE A 51 17.47 -4.87 0.64
C ILE A 51 15.95 -4.84 0.79
N PHE A 52 15.39 -5.55 1.76
CA PHE A 52 13.96 -5.59 2.03
C PHE A 52 13.40 -4.20 2.40
N LEU A 53 14.08 -3.47 3.27
CA LEU A 53 13.70 -2.09 3.63
C LEU A 53 13.81 -1.14 2.44
N ASN A 54 14.87 -1.26 1.63
CA ASN A 54 15.04 -0.43 0.45
C ASN A 54 13.94 -0.70 -0.59
N GLN A 55 13.56 -1.97 -0.79
CA GLN A 55 12.42 -2.34 -1.62
C GLN A 55 11.11 -1.78 -1.06
N LEU A 56 10.88 -1.85 0.26
CA LEU A 56 9.69 -1.26 0.88
C LEU A 56 9.64 0.25 0.68
N ILE A 57 10.75 0.96 0.89
CA ILE A 57 10.82 2.41 0.74
C ILE A 57 10.64 2.81 -0.73
N HIS A 58 11.30 2.11 -1.65
CA HIS A 58 11.23 2.40 -3.09
C HIS A 58 9.86 2.05 -3.67
N ASN A 59 9.27 0.91 -3.28
CA ASN A 59 7.92 0.53 -3.68
C ASN A 59 6.88 1.50 -3.10
N LYS A 60 7.02 1.91 -1.83
CA LYS A 60 6.14 2.92 -1.23
C LYS A 60 6.25 4.28 -1.91
N LYS A 61 7.45 4.70 -2.37
CA LYS A 61 7.64 5.88 -3.22
C LYS A 61 6.99 5.72 -4.60
N SER A 62 7.05 4.53 -5.19
CA SER A 62 6.39 4.24 -6.47
C SER A 62 4.86 4.13 -6.37
N LYS A 63 4.31 3.87 -5.17
CA LYS A 63 2.88 3.63 -4.94
C LYS A 63 2.07 4.89 -4.56
N SER A 64 2.67 6.08 -4.42
CA SER A 64 1.92 7.26 -3.93
C SER A 64 1.96 8.54 -4.78
N ILE A 65 2.64 8.57 -5.93
CA ILE A 65 2.67 9.78 -6.78
C ILE A 65 2.29 9.42 -8.21
N GLY A 66 0.99 9.34 -8.47
CA GLY A 66 0.49 9.12 -9.82
C GLY A 66 -1.01 9.32 -9.92
N LYS A 67 -1.41 10.46 -10.49
CA LYS A 67 -2.73 10.71 -11.13
C LYS A 67 -3.90 11.22 -10.25
N THR A 68 -3.71 12.26 -9.44
CA THR A 68 -4.86 12.97 -8.83
C THR A 68 -5.19 14.33 -9.45
N LYS A 69 -4.29 14.93 -10.26
CA LYS A 69 -4.54 16.27 -10.83
C LYS A 69 -5.81 16.31 -11.71
N LYS A 70 -6.05 15.29 -12.54
CA LYS A 70 -7.24 15.22 -13.40
C LYS A 70 -8.52 14.95 -12.60
N SER A 71 -8.48 14.09 -11.59
CA SER A 71 -9.65 13.76 -10.77
C SER A 71 -10.11 14.95 -9.93
N VAL A 72 -9.18 15.74 -9.39
CA VAL A 72 -9.52 16.98 -8.65
C VAL A 72 -10.18 18.00 -9.58
N THR A 73 -9.67 18.16 -10.81
CA THR A 73 -10.30 19.04 -11.82
C THR A 73 -11.71 18.58 -12.18
N ILE A 74 -11.93 17.27 -12.32
CA ILE A 74 -13.27 16.70 -12.62
C ILE A 74 -14.25 16.97 -11.47
N ILE A 75 -13.83 16.78 -10.21
CA ILE A 75 -14.68 17.07 -9.05
C ILE A 75 -15.05 18.55 -8.99
N ALA A 76 -14.09 19.44 -9.23
CA ALA A 76 -14.34 20.89 -9.25
C ALA A 76 -15.33 21.28 -10.36
N LEU A 77 -15.24 20.68 -11.56
CA LEU A 77 -16.17 20.93 -12.66
C LEU A 77 -17.58 20.45 -12.33
N ILE A 78 -17.73 19.28 -11.71
CA ILE A 78 -19.04 18.75 -11.30
C ILE A 78 -19.69 19.66 -10.25
N PHE A 79 -18.93 20.10 -9.24
CA PHE A 79 -19.42 21.04 -8.23
C PHE A 79 -19.86 22.36 -8.86
N SER A 80 -19.07 22.90 -9.79
CA SER A 80 -19.41 24.12 -10.51
C SER A 80 -20.69 23.96 -11.34
N LEU A 81 -20.90 22.81 -11.97
CA LEU A 81 -22.12 22.52 -12.72
C LEU A 81 -23.35 22.41 -11.81
N ILE A 82 -23.22 21.74 -10.65
CA ILE A 82 -24.29 21.62 -9.65
C ILE A 82 -24.69 23.00 -9.11
N LEU A 83 -23.71 23.85 -8.80
CA LEU A 83 -23.94 25.24 -8.37
C LEU A 83 -24.70 26.04 -9.42
N LEU A 84 -24.35 25.87 -10.70
CA LEU A 84 -25.04 26.56 -11.79
C LEU A 84 -26.50 26.09 -11.90
N PHE A 85 -26.73 24.77 -11.91
CA PHE A 85 -28.08 24.19 -11.90
C PHE A 85 -28.91 24.64 -10.69
N SER A 86 -28.26 24.83 -9.52
CA SER A 86 -28.91 25.31 -8.31
C SER A 86 -29.45 26.73 -8.44
N VAL A 87 -28.78 27.60 -9.19
CA VAL A 87 -29.26 28.96 -9.44
C VAL A 87 -30.48 28.94 -10.36
N PHE A 88 -30.52 28.04 -11.35
CA PHE A 88 -31.62 27.94 -12.32
C PHE A 88 -32.89 27.29 -11.74
N PHE A 89 -32.77 26.29 -10.86
CA PHE A 89 -33.93 25.61 -10.26
C PHE A 89 -34.44 26.26 -8.97
N GLY A 90 -33.78 27.32 -8.49
CA GLY A 90 -34.08 27.97 -7.22
C GLY A 90 -33.69 27.12 -6.00
N TYR A 91 -33.48 27.78 -4.87
CA TYR A 91 -33.06 27.15 -3.61
C TYR A 91 -34.01 26.04 -3.11
N ALA A 92 -35.28 26.06 -3.53
CA ALA A 92 -36.27 25.06 -3.17
C ALA A 92 -35.93 23.66 -3.71
N GLY A 93 -35.35 23.56 -4.92
CA GLY A 93 -34.96 22.28 -5.52
C GLY A 93 -33.76 21.63 -4.82
N ILE A 94 -32.79 22.44 -4.38
CA ILE A 94 -31.60 21.96 -3.65
C ILE A 94 -31.97 21.44 -2.26
N GLY A 95 -32.91 22.11 -1.58
CA GLY A 95 -33.44 21.63 -0.30
C GLY A 95 -34.08 20.25 -0.42
N LEU A 96 -34.83 20.01 -1.51
CA LEU A 96 -35.47 18.71 -1.78
C LEU A 96 -34.46 17.60 -2.08
N PHE A 97 -33.42 17.89 -2.87
CA PHE A 97 -32.34 16.94 -3.14
C PHE A 97 -31.54 16.59 -1.87
N GLY A 98 -31.25 17.58 -1.03
CA GLY A 98 -30.64 17.35 0.29
C GLY A 98 -31.50 16.47 1.19
N LEU A 99 -32.81 16.74 1.22
CA LEU A 99 -33.79 15.93 1.96
C LEU A 99 -33.84 14.49 1.45
N PHE A 100 -33.78 14.28 0.14
CA PHE A 100 -33.79 12.96 -0.49
C PHE A 100 -32.56 12.12 -0.13
N ILE A 101 -31.38 12.73 -0.04
CA ILE A 101 -30.15 12.05 0.38
C ILE A 101 -30.23 11.64 1.85
N ILE A 102 -30.67 12.54 2.73
CA ILE A 102 -30.84 12.26 4.16
C ILE A 102 -31.89 11.14 4.36
N TRP A 103 -33.00 11.20 3.63
CA TRP A 103 -34.04 10.18 3.68
C TRP A 103 -33.56 8.83 3.14
N SER A 104 -32.75 8.81 2.07
CA SER A 104 -32.13 7.58 1.58
C SER A 104 -31.25 6.94 2.67
N ILE A 105 -30.40 7.72 3.34
CA ILE A 105 -29.52 7.21 4.40
C ILE A 105 -30.31 6.67 5.60
N ILE A 106 -31.35 7.39 6.03
CA ILE A 106 -32.19 6.95 7.15
C ILE A 106 -32.95 5.65 6.80
N GLY A 107 -33.42 5.52 5.56
CA GLY A 107 -34.12 4.33 5.08
C GLY A 107 -33.22 3.09 5.02
N TYR A 108 -31.97 3.24 4.58
CA TYR A 108 -30.98 2.17 4.58
C TYR A 108 -30.58 1.73 6.00
N SER A 109 -30.55 2.65 6.96
CA SER A 109 -30.30 2.34 8.38
C SER A 109 -31.40 1.46 8.99
N SER A 110 -32.67 1.69 8.62
CA SER A 110 -33.80 0.92 9.14
C SER A 110 -33.88 -0.51 8.58
N PHE A 111 -33.19 -0.82 7.48
CA PHE A 111 -33.23 -2.16 6.84
C PHE A 111 -32.24 -3.17 7.45
N ARG A 112 -31.46 -2.76 8.45
CA ARG A 112 -30.44 -3.59 9.13
C ARG A 112 -30.87 -4.10 10.51
N LYS A 113 -32.17 -4.20 10.78
CA LYS A 113 -32.70 -4.81 12.01
C LYS A 113 -33.49 -6.06 11.71
#